data_AF-A0A3B8L8K1-F1
#
_entry.id   AF-A0A3B8L8K1-F1
#
_cell.length_a   1.000
_cell.length_b   1.000
_cell.length_c   1.000
_cell.angle_alpha   90.00
_cell.angle_beta   90.00
_cell.angle_gamma   90.00
#
_symmetry.space_group_name_H-M   'P 1'
#
loop_
_entity.id
_entity.type
_entity.pdbx_description
1 polymer ?
#
loop_
_entity_poly.entity_id
_entity_poly.type
_entity_poly.pdbx_seq_one_letter_code
_entity_poly.pdbx_strand_id
1 'polypeptide(L)' 'MRQKMVAMVKEAQDVICEGLSAVDGGTFHEDTWDREGGGGGRSRVLQDSHVFEKAGVNVSEVYGV' A
#
# COMPACT_ATOMS: atom_id res chain seq x y z
N MET A 1 -20.20 -6.38 -2.80
CA MET A 1 -18.96 -7.18 -2.88
C MET A 1 -17.72 -6.32 -3.06
N ARG A 2 -17.67 -5.42 -4.06
CA ARG A 2 -16.53 -4.50 -4.30
C ARG A 2 -16.03 -3.76 -3.06
N GLN A 3 -16.90 -3.05 -2.33
CA GLN A 3 -16.51 -2.30 -1.13
C GLN A 3 -15.90 -3.18 -0.03
N LYS A 4 -16.40 -4.41 0.15
CA LYS A 4 -15.84 -5.37 1.12
C LYS A 4 -14.43 -5.80 0.72
N MET A 5 -14.19 -6.04 -0.56
CA MET A 5 -12.86 -6.38 -1.07
C MET A 5 -11.89 -5.20 -0.90
N VAL A 6 -12.32 -3.98 -1.22
CA VAL A 6 -11.52 -2.75 -1.06
C VAL A 6 -11.09 -2.55 0.40
N ALA A 7 -12.03 -2.71 1.34
CA ALA A 7 -11.71 -2.63 2.76
C ALA A 7 -10.71 -3.71 3.18
N MET A 8 -10.96 -4.96 2.78
CA MET A 8 -10.09 -6.10 3.08
C MET A 8 -8.65 -5.89 2.58
N VAL A 9 -8.45 -5.43 1.34
CA VAL A 9 -7.09 -5.24 0.79
C VAL A 9 -6.37 -4.03 1.39
N LYS A 10 -7.09 -2.98 1.77
CA LYS A 10 -6.50 -1.83 2.48
C LYS A 10 -6.04 -2.24 3.88
N GLU A 11 -6.85 -3.01 4.60
CA GLU A 11 -6.48 -3.58 5.89
C GLU A 11 -5.30 -4.54 5.78
N ALA A 12 -5.29 -5.40 4.76
CA ALA A 12 -4.15 -6.28 4.51
C ALA A 12 -2.85 -5.49 4.22
N GLN A 13 -2.93 -4.38 3.47
CA GLN A 13 -1.78 -3.50 3.25
C GLN A 13 -1.28 -2.90 4.58
N ASP A 14 -2.17 -2.51 5.48
CA ASP A 14 -1.80 -1.99 6.79
C ASP A 14 -1.07 -3.04 7.62
N VAL A 15 -1.64 -4.26 7.74
CA VAL A 15 -1.04 -5.37 8.49
C VAL A 15 0.31 -5.78 7.92
N ILE A 16 0.45 -5.88 6.59
CA ILE A 16 1.72 -6.25 5.94
C ILE A 16 2.77 -5.16 6.19
N CYS A 17 2.43 -3.87 6.04
CA CYS A 17 3.38 -2.79 6.26
C CYS A 17 3.85 -2.73 7.71
N GLU A 18 2.95 -2.94 8.68
CA GLU A 18 3.30 -3.01 10.10
C GLU A 18 4.25 -4.18 10.38
N GLY A 19 3.93 -5.37 9.89
CA GLY A 19 4.78 -6.55 10.06
C GLY A 19 6.16 -6.39 9.43
N LEU A 20 6.24 -5.84 8.21
CA LEU A 20 7.51 -5.56 7.54
C LEU A 20 8.32 -4.49 8.29
N SER A 21 7.67 -3.41 8.75
CA SER A 21 8.32 -2.35 9.54
C SER A 21 8.84 -2.87 10.88
N ALA A 22 8.14 -3.80 11.53
CA ALA A 22 8.57 -4.39 12.80
C ALA A 22 9.83 -5.27 12.65
N VAL A 23 9.96 -5.97 11.52
CA VAL A 23 11.15 -6.78 11.21
C VAL A 23 12.32 -5.91 10.77
N ASP A 24 12.04 -4.88 9.98
CA ASP A 24 13.05 -4.04 9.34
C ASP A 24 13.53 -2.88 10.22
N GLY A 25 12.66 -2.27 11.02
CA GLY A 25 12.94 -1.06 11.79
C GLY A 25 12.76 0.24 11.00
N GLY A 26 12.58 0.18 9.68
CA GLY A 26 12.19 1.31 8.84
C GLY A 26 10.70 1.62 8.86
N THR A 27 10.32 2.75 8.26
CA THR A 27 8.91 3.17 8.11
C THR A 27 8.58 3.30 6.63
N PHE A 28 7.40 2.84 6.23
CA PHE A 28 6.91 3.04 4.87
C PHE A 28 6.54 4.50 4.61
N HIS A 29 6.99 5.03 3.47
CA HIS A 29 6.47 6.26 2.89
C HIS A 29 5.20 5.93 2.08
N GLU A 30 4.11 6.64 2.37
CA GLU A 30 2.83 6.47 1.68
C GLU A 30 2.62 7.57 0.64
N ASP A 31 2.23 7.16 -0.57
CA ASP A 31 1.78 8.04 -1.64
C ASP A 31 0.38 7.61 -2.07
N THR A 32 -0.58 8.54 -1.99
CA THR A 32 -1.94 8.32 -2.47
C THR A 32 -2.14 9.09 -3.77
N TRP A 33 -2.72 8.42 -4.75
CA TRP A 33 -2.92 8.98 -6.07
C TRP A 33 -4.32 8.69 -6.60
N ASP A 34 -4.81 9.61 -7.42
CA ASP A 34 -6.07 9.51 -8.14
C ASP A 34 -5.83 9.40 -9.64
N ARG A 35 -6.75 8.73 -10.34
CA ARG A 35 -6.69 8.56 -11.79
C ARG A 35 -7.79 9.38 -12.45
N GLU A 36 -7.43 10.20 -13.43
CA GLU A 36 -8.38 11.02 -14.20
C GLU A 36 -9.52 10.18 -14.81
N GLY A 37 -9.22 8.97 -15.28
CA GLY A 37 -10.21 8.02 -15.83
C GLY A 37 -11.04 7.25 -14.80
N GLY A 38 -10.93 7.57 -13.50
CA GLY A 38 -11.68 6.94 -12.42
C GLY A 38 -10.83 6.02 -11.54
N GLY A 39 -11.02 6.16 -10.23
CA GLY A 39 -10.34 5.40 -9.19
C GLY A 39 -8.99 5.98 -8.82
N GLY A 40 -8.13 5.13 -8.25
CA GLY A 40 -6.84 5.55 -7.71
C GLY A 40 -6.18 4.44 -6.92
N GLY A 41 -5.26 4.81 -6.03
CA GLY A 41 -4.54 3.85 -5.20
C GLY A 41 -3.71 4.49 -4.10
N ARG A 42 -3.12 3.60 -3.31
CA ARG A 42 -2.22 3.91 -2.21
C ARG A 42 -0.99 3.04 -2.35
N SER A 43 0.14 3.67 -2.63
CA SER A 43 1.44 3.04 -2.73
C SER A 43 2.23 3.27 -1.46
N ARG A 44 2.83 2.21 -0.91
CA ARG A 44 3.72 2.32 0.24
C ARG A 44 5.08 1.76 -0.11
N VAL A 45 6.13 2.54 0.10
CA VAL A 45 7.51 2.14 -0.17
C VAL A 45 8.38 2.33 1.08
N LEU A 46 9.12 1.31 1.44
CA LEU A 46 10.22 1.34 2.40
C LEU A 46 11.51 1.12 1.61
N GLN A 47 12.52 1.95 1.82
CA GLN A 47 13.78 1.89 1.07
C GLN A 47 14.94 2.38 1.94
N ASP A 48 16.15 1.95 1.58
CA ASP A 48 17.39 2.35 2.26
C ASP A 48 17.34 2.12 3.78
N SER A 49 16.75 1.00 4.20
CA SER A 49 16.59 0.64 5.61
C SER A 49 17.47 -0.54 6.01
N HIS A 50 17.16 -1.22 7.12
CA HIS A 50 18.11 -2.12 7.79
C HIS A 50 18.11 -3.55 7.25
N VAL A 51 16.94 -4.09 6.87
CA VAL A 51 16.78 -5.49 6.42
C VAL A 51 16.45 -5.52 4.94
N PHE A 52 15.49 -4.72 4.50
CA PHE A 52 15.09 -4.62 3.11
C PHE A 52 15.80 -3.44 2.44
N GLU A 53 16.55 -3.73 1.37
CA GLU A 53 17.05 -2.68 0.47
C GLU A 53 15.88 -1.86 -0.08
N LYS A 54 14.79 -2.55 -0.46
CA LYS A 54 13.52 -1.93 -0.85
C LYS A 54 12.34 -2.89 -0.67
N ALA A 55 11.23 -2.38 -0.14
CA ALA A 55 9.96 -3.08 -0.03
C ALA A 55 8.81 -2.17 -0.51
N GLY A 56 7.84 -2.75 -1.21
CA GLY A 56 6.69 -2.02 -1.75
C GLY A 56 5.40 -2.79 -1.54
N VAL A 57 4.37 -2.13 -1.02
CA VAL A 57 3.03 -2.71 -0.84
C VAL A 57 2.01 -1.72 -1.40
N ASN A 58 1.33 -2.09 -2.48
CA ASN A 58 0.46 -1.18 -3.23
C ASN A 58 -0.97 -1.72 -3.26
N VAL A 59 -1.94 -0.83 -3.10
CA VAL A 59 -3.36 -1.11 -3.29
C VAL A 59 -3.91 -0.16 -4.36
N SER A 60 -4.72 -0.69 -5.26
CA SER A 60 -5.36 0.10 -6.31
C SER A 60 -6.82 -0.29 -6.46
N GLU A 61 -7.68 0.71 -6.52
CA GLU A 61 -9.11 0.59 -6.78
C GLU A 61 -9.43 1.45 -7.99
N VAL A 62 -9.30 0.84 -9.18
CA VAL A 62 -9.47 1.53 -10.46
C VAL A 62 -10.82 1.16 -11.07
N TYR A 63 -11.45 2.13 -11.71
CA TYR A 63 -12.68 1.92 -12.47
C TYR A 63 -12.65 2.82 -13.71
N GLY A 64 -13.59 2.60 -14.62
CA GLY A 64 -13.76 3.37 -15.84
C GLY A 64 -15.21 3.79 -16.00
N VAL A 65 -15.41 4.76 -16.89
CA VAL A 65 -16.72 5.14 -17.43
C VAL A 65 -17.05 4.24 -18.62
#